data_AF-A0A2E0CLS6-F1
#
_entry.id   AF-A0A2E0CLS6-F1
#
_cell.length_a   1.000
_cell.length_b   1.000
_cell.length_c   1.000
_cell.angle_alpha   90.00
_cell.angle_beta   90.00
_cell.angle_gamma   90.00
#
_symmetry.space_group_name_H-M   'P 1'
#
loop_
_entity.id
_entity.type
_entity.pdbx_description
1 polymer ?
#
loop_
_entity_poly.entity_id
_entity_poly.type
_entity_poly.pdbx_seq_one_letter_code
_entity_poly.pdbx_strand_id
1 'polypeptide(L)' 'MSANVGEAAPNFTLPSVEHGDVSLSDYKGKKYVVLSFHIFDFTGG' A
#
# COMPACT_ATOMS: atom_id res chain seq x y z
N MET A 1 0.07 -2.61 -15.44
CA MET A 1 -0.31 -1.20 -15.71
C MET A 1 0.54 -0.33 -14.81
N SER A 2 1.23 0.67 -15.38
CA SER A 2 2.01 1.63 -14.60
C SER A 2 1.08 2.62 -13.90
N ALA A 3 1.37 3.02 -12.67
CA ALA A 3 0.60 4.06 -11.98
C ALA A 3 1.00 5.44 -12.51
N ASN A 4 0.03 6.23 -12.99
CA ASN A 4 0.27 7.61 -13.43
C ASN A 4 -0.28 8.62 -12.43
N VAL A 5 0.31 9.82 -12.44
CA VAL A 5 -0.14 10.92 -11.58
C VAL A 5 -1.55 11.36 -11.97
N GLY A 6 -2.43 11.50 -10.97
CA GLY A 6 -3.82 11.90 -11.16
C GLY A 6 -4.79 10.74 -11.40
N GLU A 7 -4.29 9.55 -11.73
CA GLU A 7 -5.12 8.35 -11.81
C GLU A 7 -5.48 7.83 -10.42
N ALA A 8 -6.64 7.17 -10.32
CA ALA A 8 -7.00 6.47 -9.11
C ALA A 8 -5.98 5.35 -8.84
N ALA A 9 -5.46 5.31 -7.61
CA ALA A 9 -4.55 4.24 -7.21
C ALA A 9 -5.21 2.86 -7.37
N PRO A 10 -4.49 1.87 -7.92
CA PRO A 10 -5.03 0.53 -8.13
C PRO A 10 -5.34 -0.13 -6.79
N ASN A 11 -6.53 -0.72 -6.66
CA ASN A 11 -6.88 -1.43 -5.45
C ASN A 11 -6.13 -2.77 -5.37
N PHE A 12 -5.69 -3.13 -4.18
CA PHE A 12 -5.07 -4.41 -3.87
C PHE A 12 -5.41 -4.81 -2.43
N THR A 13 -5.28 -6.10 -2.14
CA THR A 13 -5.43 -6.68 -0.81
C THR A 13 -4.18 -7.48 -0.50
N LEU A 14 -3.57 -7.23 0.65
CA LEU A 14 -2.33 -7.88 1.09
C LEU A 14 -2.45 -8.32 2.56
N PRO A 15 -1.77 -9.41 2.95
CA PRO A 15 -1.62 -9.74 4.35
C PRO A 15 -0.77 -8.67 5.05
N SER A 16 -1.16 -8.33 6.27
CA SER A 16 -0.45 -7.39 7.15
C SER A 16 0.03 -8.11 8.41
N VAL A 17 1.02 -7.51 9.08
CA VAL A 17 1.61 -8.07 10.31
C VAL A 17 0.58 -8.17 11.45
N GLU A 18 -0.30 -7.17 11.59
CA GLU A 18 -1.19 -7.05 12.76
C GLU A 18 -2.69 -7.19 12.46
N HIS A 19 -3.13 -6.96 11.22
CA HIS A 19 -4.55 -6.79 10.92
C HIS A 19 -5.11 -7.83 9.94
N GLY A 20 -4.39 -8.93 9.73
CA GLY A 20 -4.76 -9.91 8.71
C GLY A 20 -4.72 -9.26 7.33
N ASP A 21 -5.68 -9.60 6.47
CA ASP A 21 -5.76 -9.05 5.12
C ASP A 21 -6.28 -7.60 5.13
N VAL A 22 -5.54 -6.71 4.49
CA VAL A 22 -5.84 -5.28 4.40
C VAL A 22 -5.96 -4.86 2.94
N SER A 23 -6.99 -4.09 2.60
CA SER A 23 -7.19 -3.55 1.26
C SER A 23 -6.87 -2.05 1.21
N LEU A 24 -6.31 -1.58 0.08
CA LEU A 24 -6.05 -0.15 -0.11
C LEU A 24 -7.35 0.69 0.02
N SER A 25 -8.47 0.15 -0.46
CA SER A 25 -9.81 0.76 -0.33
C SER A 25 -10.25 1.03 1.10
N ASP A 26 -9.74 0.28 2.08
CA ASP A 26 -10.17 0.41 3.49
C ASP A 26 -9.78 1.78 4.09
N TYR A 27 -8.79 2.43 3.50
CA TYR A 27 -8.28 3.75 3.90
C TYR A 27 -8.85 4.91 3.08
N LYS A 28 -9.54 4.63 1.97
CA LYS A 28 -10.04 5.67 1.05
C LYS A 28 -11.00 6.62 1.77
N GLY A 29 -10.72 7.93 1.67
CA GLY A 29 -11.54 8.97 2.30
C GLY A 29 -11.38 9.12 3.81
N LYS A 30 -10.56 8.28 4.47
CA LYS A 30 -10.31 8.35 5.92
C LYS A 30 -9.01 9.07 6.25
N LYS A 31 -7.97 8.89 5.43
CA LYS A 31 -6.64 9.52 5.60
C LYS A 31 -5.85 9.52 4.30
N TYR A 32 -4.80 10.33 4.24
CA TYR A 32 -3.78 10.23 3.21
C TYR A 32 -2.94 8.96 3.42
N VAL A 33 -2.57 8.30 2.33
CA VAL A 33 -1.84 7.04 2.32
C VAL A 33 -0.58 7.21 1.47
N VAL A 34 0.55 6.75 1.98
CA VAL A 34 1.84 6.68 1.27
C VAL A 34 2.26 5.22 1.25
N LEU A 35 2.61 4.70 0.07
CA LEU A 35 3.17 3.35 -0.09
C LEU A 35 4.68 3.46 -0.19
N SER A 36 5.37 2.69 0.65
CA SER A 36 6.81 2.54 0.64
C SER A 36 7.13 1.08 0.44
N PHE A 37 8.06 0.78 -0.48
CA PHE A 37 8.53 -0.57 -0.74
C PHE A 37 10.02 -0.63 -0.45
N HIS A 38 10.46 -1.67 0.24
CA HIS A 38 11.86 -1.99 0.48
C HIS A 38 12.13 -3.42 0.04
N ILE A 39 13.40 -3.74 -0.25
CA ILE A 39 13.74 -5.01 -0.90
C ILE A 39 13.61 -6.18 0.09
N PHE A 40 14.26 -6.06 1.24
CA PHE A 40 14.24 -7.07 2.31
C PHE A 40 14.31 -6.42 3.69
N ASP A 41 13.71 -7.10 4.67
CA ASP A 41 13.88 -6.76 6.08
C ASP A 41 15.33 -6.99 6.53
N PHE A 42 15.75 -6.28 7.59
CA PHE A 42 17.08 -6.39 8.22
C PHE A 42 18.25 -6.10 7.27
N THR A 43 18.05 -5.21 6.31
CA THR A 43 19.09 -4.65 5.45
C THR A 43 19.55 -3.28 5.98
N GLY A 44 20.82 -2.92 5.74
CA GLY A 44 21.27 -1.54 5.98
C GLY A 44 20.69 -0.54 4.97
N GLY A 45 20.16 -1.08 3.87
CA GLY A 45 19.49 -0.42 2.74
C GLY A 45 19.22 -1.44 1.63
#